data_AF-A0AAV2H4Z2-F1
#
_entry.id   AF-A0AAV2H4Z2-F1
#
_cell.length_a   1.000
_cell.length_b   1.000
_cell.length_c   1.000
_cell.angle_alpha   90.00
_cell.angle_beta   90.00
_cell.angle_gamma   90.00
#
_symmetry.space_group_name_H-M   'P 1'
#
loop_
_entity.id
_entity.type
_entity.pdbx_description
1 polymer ?
#
loop_
_entity_poly.entity_id
_entity_poly.type
_entity_poly.pdbx_seq_one_letter_code
_entity_poly.pdbx_strand_id
1 'polypeptide(L)'
;VGQTYCNSLGNGVHPHPATCTQYIVCTNGGTHVYDCQSGLGFDSVVKACVDIASANLCHITTTAVPVTAEYCRVHGLSNGLHRHPQKCSQYILCTNGQTHVYGCAAGLLFDTNVNACVDSSIATTCNNQVATVVPTFPGLDTVCERYKLPGGTYPDPANCDSFVECLDGFTHIMKCPDGLMFNLLSKSCDHHGNVNCLNNYSYSFSQFSG
;
A
#
# COMPACT_ATOMS: atom_id res chain seq x y z
N VAL A 1 -14.06 10.20 8.43
CA VAL A 1 -14.41 10.01 9.86
C VAL A 1 -15.75 10.66 10.12
N GLY A 2 -16.73 9.94 10.67
CA GLY A 2 -18.09 10.45 10.91
C GLY A 2 -18.22 11.22 12.23
N GLN A 3 -19.25 12.08 12.33
CA GLN A 3 -19.48 13.02 13.43
C GLN A 3 -19.71 12.41 14.84
N THR A 4 -19.63 11.09 14.99
CA THR A 4 -20.00 10.37 16.24
C THR A 4 -18.82 9.72 16.95
N TYR A 5 -17.59 9.91 16.48
CA TYR A 5 -16.41 9.23 17.04
C TYR A 5 -16.10 9.63 18.49
N CYS A 6 -16.39 10.89 18.85
CA CYS A 6 -16.18 11.41 20.21
C CYS A 6 -17.23 10.97 21.24
N ASN A 7 -18.32 10.33 20.82
CA ASN A 7 -19.38 9.89 21.75
C ASN A 7 -18.93 8.75 22.68
N SER A 8 -17.94 7.96 22.27
CA SER A 8 -17.36 6.88 23.07
C SER A 8 -16.05 7.24 23.77
N LEU A 9 -15.35 8.29 23.34
CA LEU A 9 -14.03 8.68 23.82
C LEU A 9 -14.06 9.73 24.95
N GLY A 10 -15.15 10.50 25.05
CA GLY A 10 -15.26 11.62 25.97
C GLY A 10 -14.46 12.85 25.54
N ASN A 11 -14.68 13.97 26.23
CA ASN A 11 -14.00 15.24 25.93
C ASN A 11 -12.48 15.11 26.13
N GLY A 12 -11.69 15.65 25.20
CA GLY A 12 -10.24 15.62 25.27
C GLY A 12 -9.56 15.43 23.92
N VAL A 13 -8.25 15.25 23.95
CA VAL A 13 -7.42 15.02 22.76
C VAL A 13 -7.07 13.54 22.65
N HIS A 14 -7.33 12.96 21.48
CA HIS A 14 -7.26 11.53 21.23
C HIS A 14 -6.50 11.24 19.93
N PRO A 15 -5.83 10.08 19.82
CA PRO A 15 -5.19 9.68 18.57
C PRO A 15 -6.24 9.48 17.47
N HIS A 16 -5.87 9.80 16.23
CA HIS A 16 -6.72 9.48 15.08
C HIS A 16 -6.64 7.96 14.79
N PRO A 17 -7.77 7.30 14.47
CA PRO A 17 -7.80 5.83 14.38
C PRO A 17 -7.19 5.24 13.11
N ALA A 18 -6.98 6.06 12.08
CA ALA A 18 -6.49 5.58 10.78
C ALA A 18 -5.11 6.14 10.41
N THR A 19 -4.65 7.19 11.08
CA THR A 19 -3.42 7.89 10.72
C THR A 19 -2.74 8.38 11.98
N CYS A 20 -1.41 8.27 12.04
CA CYS A 20 -0.66 8.67 13.22
C CYS A 20 -0.18 10.13 13.15
N THR A 21 -0.29 10.75 11.97
CA THR A 21 -0.01 12.17 11.73
C THR A 21 -1.21 13.07 12.00
N GLN A 22 -2.34 12.51 12.48
CA GLN A 22 -3.53 13.27 12.84
C GLN A 22 -3.97 12.94 14.26
N TYR A 23 -4.67 13.89 14.87
CA TYR A 23 -5.30 13.72 16.16
C TYR A 23 -6.71 14.30 16.15
N ILE A 24 -7.50 13.89 17.13
CA ILE A 24 -8.89 14.28 17.26
C ILE A 24 -9.07 15.06 18.55
N VAL A 25 -9.73 16.20 18.47
CA VAL A 25 -10.22 16.94 19.63
C VAL A 25 -11.71 16.71 19.75
N CYS A 26 -12.11 16.22 20.91
CA CYS A 26 -13.48 15.95 21.29
C CYS A 26 -13.98 17.03 22.25
N THR A 27 -15.05 17.73 21.88
CA THR A 27 -15.73 18.72 22.72
C THR A 27 -17.24 18.62 22.60
N ASN A 28 -17.93 18.24 23.67
CA ASN A 28 -19.38 18.10 23.76
C ASN A 28 -19.97 17.22 22.65
N GLY A 29 -19.31 16.09 22.35
CA GLY A 29 -19.67 15.16 21.28
C GLY A 29 -19.21 15.58 19.88
N GLY A 30 -18.77 16.83 19.71
CA GLY A 30 -18.16 17.33 18.48
C GLY A 30 -16.80 16.68 18.23
N THR A 31 -16.57 16.22 17.00
CA THR A 31 -15.33 15.58 16.55
C THR A 31 -14.61 16.50 15.58
N HIS A 32 -13.42 16.97 15.95
CA HIS A 32 -12.57 17.80 15.09
C HIS A 32 -11.22 17.11 14.86
N VAL A 33 -10.84 16.96 13.60
CA VAL A 33 -9.58 16.32 13.20
C VAL A 33 -8.54 17.40 12.90
N TYR A 34 -7.32 17.18 13.38
CA TYR A 34 -6.19 18.08 13.20
C TYR A 34 -4.98 17.30 12.71
N ASP A 35 -4.17 17.93 11.87
CA ASP A 35 -2.91 17.39 11.39
C ASP A 35 -1.76 17.83 12.29
N CYS A 36 -0.86 16.88 12.57
CA CYS A 36 0.47 17.20 13.04
C CYS A 36 1.29 17.82 11.91
N GLN A 37 2.24 18.68 12.26
CA GLN A 37 3.20 19.22 11.29
C GLN A 37 3.99 18.09 10.63
N SER A 38 4.44 18.31 9.39
CA SER A 38 5.17 17.30 8.61
C SER A 38 6.34 16.69 9.41
N GLY A 39 6.41 15.37 9.45
CA GLY A 39 7.42 14.61 10.19
C GLY A 39 7.08 14.33 11.66
N LEU A 40 5.93 14.80 12.16
CA LEU A 40 5.49 14.56 13.54
C LEU A 40 4.31 13.58 13.60
N GLY A 41 4.25 12.82 14.70
CA GLY A 41 3.17 11.90 15.04
C GLY A 41 2.53 12.25 16.38
N PHE A 42 1.22 12.01 16.51
CA PHE A 42 0.52 12.29 17.76
C PHE A 42 0.82 11.22 18.81
N ASP A 43 1.38 11.63 19.95
CA ASP A 43 1.62 10.76 21.09
C ASP A 43 0.41 10.77 22.04
N SER A 44 -0.20 9.60 22.26
CA SER A 44 -1.40 9.48 23.08
C SER A 44 -1.15 9.65 24.58
N VAL A 45 0.09 9.52 25.06
CA VAL A 45 0.49 9.67 26.46
C VAL A 45 0.83 11.13 26.76
N VAL A 46 1.63 11.76 25.90
CA VAL A 46 2.02 13.18 26.01
C VAL A 46 0.92 14.11 25.54
N LYS A 47 -0.07 13.59 24.79
CA LYS A 47 -1.20 14.34 24.21
C LYS A 47 -0.75 15.49 23.30
N ALA A 48 0.31 15.26 22.53
CA ALA A 48 0.91 16.25 21.65
C ALA A 48 1.54 15.58 20.41
N CYS A 49 1.76 16.38 19.36
CA CYS A 49 2.59 15.97 18.23
C CYS A 49 4.06 15.99 18.67
N VAL A 50 4.71 14.83 18.61
CA VAL A 50 6.13 14.66 18.87
C VAL A 50 6.80 14.07 17.62
N ASP A 51 8.12 13.90 17.64
CA ASP A 51 8.82 13.22 16.55
C ASP A 51 8.14 11.88 16.23
N ILE A 52 7.82 11.64 14.95
CA ILE A 52 6.98 10.51 14.54
C ILE A 52 7.57 9.15 14.94
N ALA A 53 8.90 9.04 15.07
CA ALA A 53 9.57 7.81 15.51
C ALA A 53 9.42 7.55 17.02
N SER A 54 9.13 8.59 17.79
CA SER A 54 9.03 8.55 19.26
C SER A 54 7.58 8.54 19.76
N ALA A 55 6.61 8.79 18.90
CA ALA A 55 5.21 8.91 19.27
C ALA A 55 4.58 7.54 19.65
N ASN A 56 4.00 7.49 20.85
CA ASN A 56 3.33 6.30 21.37
C ASN A 56 2.04 5.99 20.59
N LEU A 57 1.78 4.70 20.30
CA LEU A 57 0.74 4.24 19.36
C LEU A 57 0.91 4.75 17.91
N CYS A 58 2.05 5.39 17.62
CA CYS A 58 2.48 5.88 16.31
C CYS A 58 3.76 5.13 15.88
N HIS A 59 3.86 3.85 16.23
CA HIS A 59 4.92 3.00 15.70
C HIS A 59 4.62 2.63 14.25
N ILE A 60 4.92 3.52 13.31
CA ILE A 60 5.22 3.11 11.93
C ILE A 60 6.60 2.46 11.98
N THR A 61 6.64 1.22 12.42
CA THR A 61 7.84 0.41 12.28
C THR A 61 7.93 -0.02 10.81
N THR A 62 8.73 0.71 10.03
CA THR A 62 9.28 0.20 8.76
C THR A 62 10.30 -0.91 9.01
N THR A 63 10.50 -1.33 10.25
CA THR A 63 11.05 -2.62 10.63
C THR A 63 9.91 -3.62 10.69
N ALA A 64 9.84 -4.52 9.70
CA ALA A 64 8.94 -5.67 9.70
C ALA A 64 8.88 -6.28 11.11
N VAL A 65 7.68 -6.36 11.71
CA VAL A 65 7.49 -7.09 12.98
C VAL A 65 8.04 -8.50 12.76
N PRO A 66 9.13 -8.90 13.42
CA PRO A 66 9.71 -10.20 13.21
C PRO A 66 8.72 -11.24 13.73
N VAL A 67 8.23 -12.10 12.84
CA VAL A 67 7.42 -13.25 13.23
C VAL A 67 8.38 -14.26 13.89
N THR A 68 8.51 -14.16 15.22
CA THR A 68 9.35 -15.06 16.03
C THR A 68 8.60 -16.35 16.37
N ALA A 69 9.32 -17.35 16.92
CA ALA A 69 8.75 -18.66 17.26
C ALA A 69 7.59 -18.59 18.29
N GLU A 70 7.49 -17.51 19.07
CA GLU A 70 6.46 -17.31 20.10
C GLU A 70 5.34 -16.36 19.65
N TYR A 71 5.33 -15.91 18.39
CA TYR A 71 4.38 -14.93 17.89
C TYR A 71 2.92 -15.34 18.17
N CYS A 72 2.55 -16.60 17.93
CA CYS A 72 1.21 -17.11 18.19
C CYS A 72 0.84 -17.01 19.68
N ARG A 73 1.77 -17.33 20.59
CA ARG A 73 1.55 -17.23 22.05
C ARG A 73 1.39 -15.77 22.49
N VAL A 74 2.25 -14.88 22.00
CA VAL A 74 2.23 -13.46 22.38
C VAL A 74 0.97 -12.76 21.87
N HIS A 75 0.51 -13.14 20.67
CA HIS A 75 -0.67 -12.56 20.03
C HIS A 75 -1.97 -13.36 20.27
N GLY A 76 -1.94 -14.42 21.08
CA GLY A 76 -3.12 -15.20 21.44
C GLY A 76 -3.79 -15.94 20.28
N LEU A 77 -3.02 -16.35 19.26
CA LEU A 77 -3.54 -17.08 18.11
C LEU A 77 -3.82 -18.55 18.46
N SER A 78 -4.97 -19.05 18.02
CA SER A 78 -5.37 -20.47 18.18
C SER A 78 -4.57 -21.39 17.27
N ASN A 79 -4.59 -22.70 17.54
CA ASN A 79 -4.00 -23.70 16.65
C ASN A 79 -4.65 -23.63 15.26
N GLY A 80 -3.83 -23.60 14.21
CA GLY A 80 -4.31 -23.49 12.82
C GLY A 80 -3.46 -22.60 11.94
N LEU A 81 -3.95 -22.36 10.72
CA LEU A 81 -3.31 -21.48 9.74
C LEU A 81 -3.82 -20.05 9.89
N HIS A 82 -2.89 -19.10 9.85
CA HIS A 82 -3.15 -17.67 10.00
C HIS A 82 -2.39 -16.89 8.93
N ARG A 83 -2.91 -15.74 8.53
CA ARG A 83 -2.16 -14.82 7.64
C ARG A 83 -0.88 -14.34 8.30
N HIS A 84 0.18 -14.15 7.52
CA HIS A 84 1.33 -13.40 8.01
C HIS A 84 0.93 -11.92 8.18
N PRO A 85 1.33 -11.24 9.27
CA PRO A 85 0.92 -9.86 9.57
C PRO A 85 1.41 -8.79 8.60
N GLN A 86 2.25 -9.12 7.61
CA GLN A 86 3.02 -8.16 6.80
C GLN A 86 3.23 -8.68 5.36
N LYS A 87 3.44 -9.99 5.17
CA LYS A 87 3.73 -10.61 3.88
C LYS A 87 2.58 -11.47 3.39
N CYS A 88 1.79 -11.00 2.43
CA CYS A 88 0.65 -11.76 1.91
C CYS A 88 1.00 -13.08 1.20
N SER A 89 2.23 -13.18 0.68
CA SER A 89 2.78 -14.42 0.13
C SER A 89 3.27 -15.39 1.19
N GLN A 90 3.04 -15.10 2.48
CA GLN A 90 3.40 -15.96 3.60
C GLN A 90 2.22 -16.18 4.54
N TYR A 91 2.25 -17.31 5.24
CA TYR A 91 1.28 -17.66 6.27
C TYR A 91 1.99 -18.27 7.47
N ILE A 92 1.27 -18.30 8.58
CA ILE A 92 1.74 -18.78 9.86
C ILE A 92 0.93 -20.03 10.23
N LEU A 93 1.60 -21.11 10.61
CA LEU A 93 0.99 -22.22 11.30
C LEU A 93 1.27 -22.07 12.80
N CYS A 94 0.20 -22.03 13.59
CA CYS A 94 0.25 -22.06 15.05
C CYS A 94 0.00 -23.47 15.56
N THR A 95 0.92 -24.00 16.38
CA THR A 95 0.78 -25.31 17.06
C THR A 95 1.23 -25.19 18.50
N ASN A 96 0.30 -25.35 19.45
CA ASN A 96 0.52 -25.23 20.90
C ASN A 96 1.27 -23.94 21.30
N GLY A 97 0.94 -22.83 20.64
CA GLY A 97 1.57 -21.52 20.87
C GLY A 97 2.90 -21.31 20.14
N GLN A 98 3.45 -22.32 19.46
CA GLN A 98 4.61 -22.18 18.59
C GLN A 98 4.23 -21.70 17.19
N THR A 99 5.10 -20.90 16.59
CA THR A 99 4.92 -20.26 15.28
C THR A 99 5.86 -20.85 14.25
N HIS A 100 5.29 -21.28 13.13
CA HIS A 100 6.02 -21.67 11.92
C HIS A 100 5.58 -20.80 10.74
N VAL A 101 6.55 -20.28 9.99
CA VAL A 101 6.28 -19.41 8.84
C VAL A 101 6.49 -20.19 7.55
N TYR A 102 5.54 -20.10 6.64
CA TYR A 102 5.57 -20.75 5.34
C TYR A 102 5.30 -19.74 4.21
N GLY A 103 5.84 -20.03 3.03
CA GLY A 103 5.60 -19.25 1.82
C GLY A 103 4.59 -19.93 0.90
N CYS A 104 3.78 -19.12 0.23
CA CYS A 104 3.00 -19.54 -0.92
C CYS A 104 3.90 -19.68 -2.15
N ALA A 105 3.45 -20.47 -3.14
CA ALA A 105 4.08 -20.50 -4.46
C ALA A 105 4.02 -19.10 -5.12
N ALA A 106 4.89 -18.85 -6.09
CA ALA A 106 4.99 -17.56 -6.76
C ALA A 106 3.64 -17.10 -7.32
N GLY A 107 3.27 -15.84 -7.04
CA GLY A 107 2.01 -15.23 -7.48
C GLY A 107 0.78 -15.56 -6.62
N LEU A 108 0.88 -16.48 -5.65
CA LEU A 108 -0.23 -16.84 -4.78
C LEU A 108 -0.17 -16.10 -3.44
N LEU A 109 -1.34 -15.77 -2.90
CA LEU A 109 -1.52 -15.11 -1.61
C LEU A 109 -2.34 -16.01 -0.68
N PHE A 110 -2.00 -16.02 0.60
CA PHE A 110 -2.73 -16.83 1.57
C PHE A 110 -4.08 -16.20 1.92
N ASP A 111 -5.16 -16.96 1.76
CA ASP A 111 -6.51 -16.54 2.13
C ASP A 111 -7.04 -17.41 3.29
N THR A 112 -7.35 -16.77 4.43
CA THR A 112 -7.90 -17.39 5.63
C THR A 112 -9.35 -17.88 5.49
N ASN A 113 -10.12 -17.42 4.50
CA ASN A 113 -11.49 -17.90 4.26
C ASN A 113 -11.49 -19.33 3.73
N VAL A 114 -10.50 -19.65 2.89
CA VAL A 114 -10.31 -20.98 2.31
C VAL A 114 -9.12 -21.74 2.92
N ASN A 115 -8.40 -21.10 3.84
CA ASN A 115 -7.18 -21.59 4.49
C ASN A 115 -6.14 -22.13 3.50
N ALA A 116 -5.96 -21.44 2.39
CA ALA A 116 -5.09 -21.88 1.29
C ALA A 116 -4.43 -20.70 0.58
N CYS A 117 -3.31 -20.97 -0.09
CA CYS A 117 -2.73 -20.05 -1.06
C CYS A 117 -3.60 -20.05 -2.32
N VAL A 118 -4.18 -18.90 -2.65
CA VAL A 118 -5.04 -18.70 -3.80
C VAL A 118 -4.46 -17.63 -4.71
N ASP A 119 -5.01 -17.50 -5.91
CA ASP A 119 -4.60 -16.44 -6.82
C ASP A 119 -4.83 -15.06 -6.21
N SER A 120 -3.91 -14.13 -6.46
CA SER A 120 -4.00 -12.76 -5.92
C SER A 120 -5.29 -12.03 -6.27
N SER A 121 -5.91 -12.37 -7.41
CA SER A 121 -7.20 -11.81 -7.86
C SER A 121 -8.41 -12.24 -7.01
N ILE A 122 -8.27 -13.32 -6.24
CA ILE A 122 -9.34 -13.89 -5.41
C ILE A 122 -9.02 -13.90 -3.92
N ALA A 123 -7.81 -13.51 -3.51
CA ALA A 123 -7.44 -13.41 -2.10
C ALA A 123 -8.17 -12.23 -1.44
N THR A 124 -9.16 -12.54 -0.62
CA THR A 124 -10.07 -11.57 0.03
C THR A 124 -9.62 -11.15 1.44
N THR A 125 -8.84 -12.01 2.10
CA THR A 125 -8.44 -11.84 3.51
C THR A 125 -7.01 -11.39 3.69
N CYS A 126 -6.23 -11.33 2.60
CA CYS A 126 -4.98 -10.59 2.55
C CYS A 126 -5.15 -9.21 1.93
N ASN A 127 -6.13 -8.47 2.45
CA ASN A 127 -6.19 -7.04 2.27
C ASN A 127 -5.30 -6.39 3.34
N ASN A 128 -3.99 -6.39 3.12
CA ASN A 128 -3.28 -5.17 3.54
C ASN A 128 -4.05 -4.05 2.82
N GLN A 129 -4.60 -3.08 3.54
CA GLN A 129 -4.91 -1.78 2.92
C GLN A 129 -3.57 -1.13 2.52
N VAL A 130 -2.88 -1.72 1.56
CA VAL A 130 -2.54 -0.96 0.39
C VAL A 130 -3.79 -1.16 -0.45
N ALA A 131 -4.74 -0.21 -0.36
CA ALA A 131 -5.51 0.05 -1.56
C ALA A 131 -4.47 0.05 -2.67
N THR A 132 -4.66 -0.73 -3.72
CA THR A 132 -4.06 -0.40 -5.01
C THR A 132 -4.62 0.97 -5.41
N VAL A 133 -4.22 2.04 -4.73
CA VAL A 133 -3.48 3.06 -5.44
C VAL A 133 -2.24 2.36 -5.99
N VAL A 134 -2.46 1.62 -7.10
CA VAL A 134 -1.71 1.88 -8.32
C VAL A 134 -1.32 3.35 -8.21
N PRO A 135 -0.05 3.74 -8.07
CA PRO A 135 0.28 5.15 -7.88
C PRO A 135 -0.29 5.88 -9.10
N THR A 136 -1.52 6.37 -9.05
CA THR A 136 -2.17 6.84 -10.26
C THR A 136 -1.47 8.14 -10.53
N PHE A 137 -0.67 8.17 -11.60
CA PHE A 137 -0.03 9.40 -12.02
C PHE A 137 -1.16 10.40 -12.27
N PRO A 138 -1.30 11.48 -11.47
CA PRO A 138 -2.48 12.33 -11.56
C PRO A 138 -2.55 12.97 -12.95
N GLY A 139 -3.58 12.62 -13.71
CA GLY A 139 -3.74 13.06 -15.10
C GLY A 139 -3.03 12.19 -16.13
N LEU A 140 -2.83 10.89 -15.86
CA LEU A 140 -2.30 9.95 -16.86
C LEU A 140 -3.16 9.93 -18.13
N ASP A 141 -4.47 10.00 -17.98
CA ASP A 141 -5.48 10.11 -19.05
C ASP A 141 -5.33 11.34 -19.95
N THR A 142 -4.62 12.37 -19.50
CA THR A 142 -4.38 13.61 -20.26
C THR A 142 -2.90 13.83 -20.56
N VAL A 143 -2.05 12.82 -20.35
CA VAL A 143 -0.59 12.97 -20.40
C VAL A 143 -0.07 13.34 -21.80
N CYS A 144 -0.67 12.79 -22.86
CA CYS A 144 -0.27 13.07 -24.24
C CYS A 144 -0.50 14.55 -24.59
N GLU A 145 -1.68 15.08 -24.24
CA GLU A 145 -2.02 16.48 -24.46
C GLU A 145 -1.26 17.42 -23.52
N ARG A 146 -1.12 17.05 -22.25
CA ARG A 146 -0.46 17.85 -21.20
C ARG A 146 1.03 18.07 -21.50
N TYR A 147 1.72 17.03 -21.97
CA TYR A 147 3.16 17.09 -22.27
C TYR A 147 3.47 17.22 -23.76
N LYS A 148 2.45 17.39 -24.62
CA LYS A 148 2.61 17.53 -26.08
C LYS A 148 3.46 16.40 -26.68
N LEU A 149 3.18 15.17 -26.24
CA LEU A 149 3.90 13.99 -26.71
C LEU A 149 3.53 13.70 -28.18
N PRO A 150 4.51 13.41 -29.05
CA PRO A 150 4.21 12.98 -30.41
C PRO A 150 3.51 11.61 -30.42
N GLY A 151 2.89 11.27 -31.55
CA GLY A 151 2.23 9.98 -31.71
C GLY A 151 3.18 8.80 -31.46
N GLY A 152 2.77 7.85 -30.61
CA GLY A 152 3.60 6.70 -30.25
C GLY A 152 3.35 6.15 -28.85
N THR A 153 4.20 5.20 -28.45
CA THR A 153 4.04 4.42 -27.22
C THR A 153 5.07 4.82 -26.16
N TYR A 154 4.58 5.08 -24.94
CA TYR A 154 5.33 5.63 -23.81
C TYR A 154 5.10 4.80 -22.54
N PRO A 155 6.08 4.73 -21.64
CA PRO A 155 5.93 3.98 -20.41
C PRO A 155 4.92 4.66 -19.48
N ASP A 156 4.16 3.88 -18.73
CA ASP A 156 3.43 4.40 -17.59
C ASP A 156 4.44 4.66 -16.45
N PRO A 157 4.55 5.90 -15.94
CA PRO A 157 5.56 6.26 -14.94
C PRO A 157 5.27 5.65 -13.57
N ALA A 158 4.06 5.11 -13.38
CA ALA A 158 3.59 4.54 -12.14
C ALA A 158 3.57 3.02 -12.13
N ASN A 159 3.39 2.40 -13.30
CA ASN A 159 3.14 0.97 -13.42
C ASN A 159 3.94 0.38 -14.58
N CYS A 160 4.78 -0.60 -14.28
CA CYS A 160 5.56 -1.27 -15.32
C CYS A 160 4.75 -2.28 -16.13
N ASP A 161 3.56 -2.69 -15.66
CA ASP A 161 2.64 -3.57 -16.37
C ASP A 161 1.62 -2.81 -17.24
N SER A 162 1.77 -1.49 -17.40
CA SER A 162 1.00 -0.69 -18.35
C SER A 162 1.85 0.32 -19.11
N PHE A 163 1.25 0.86 -20.16
CA PHE A 163 1.86 1.85 -21.02
C PHE A 163 0.78 2.77 -21.62
N VAL A 164 1.23 3.89 -22.18
CA VAL A 164 0.39 4.89 -22.83
C VAL A 164 0.68 4.91 -24.31
N GLU A 165 -0.37 4.92 -25.12
CA GLU A 165 -0.28 5.23 -26.54
C GLU A 165 -0.92 6.59 -26.81
N CYS A 166 -0.15 7.47 -27.46
CA CYS A 166 -0.62 8.77 -27.91
C CYS A 166 -1.04 8.67 -29.37
N LEU A 167 -2.32 8.94 -29.65
CA LEU A 167 -2.89 9.01 -31.01
C LEU A 167 -3.61 10.34 -31.15
N ASP A 168 -3.19 11.17 -32.11
CA ASP A 168 -3.78 12.50 -32.36
C ASP A 168 -3.92 13.39 -31.11
N GLY A 169 -2.99 13.26 -30.16
CA GLY A 169 -2.98 13.99 -28.89
C GLY A 169 -3.82 13.38 -27.76
N PHE A 170 -4.57 12.30 -28.04
CA PHE A 170 -5.35 11.57 -27.03
C PHE A 170 -4.52 10.45 -26.39
N THR A 171 -4.73 10.28 -25.08
CA THR A 171 -4.09 9.21 -24.30
C THR A 171 -4.94 7.94 -24.34
N HIS A 172 -4.33 6.84 -24.74
CA HIS A 172 -4.87 5.49 -24.58
C HIS A 172 -4.01 4.70 -23.59
N ILE A 173 -4.60 4.30 -22.46
CA ILE A 173 -3.90 3.52 -21.44
C ILE A 173 -4.11 2.03 -21.74
N MET A 174 -3.01 1.30 -21.90
CA MET A 174 -3.02 -0.14 -22.19
C MET A 174 -2.30 -0.92 -21.09
N LYS A 175 -2.86 -2.08 -20.75
CA LYS A 175 -2.24 -3.02 -19.81
C LYS A 175 -1.52 -4.12 -20.59
N CYS A 176 -0.34 -4.51 -20.13
CA CYS A 176 0.35 -5.68 -20.63
C CYS A 176 -0.41 -6.96 -20.26
N PRO A 177 -0.29 -8.02 -21.09
CA PRO A 177 -0.76 -9.35 -20.71
C PRO A 177 -0.15 -9.80 -19.38
N ASP A 178 -0.87 -10.68 -18.67
CA ASP A 178 -0.50 -11.09 -17.32
C ASP A 178 0.95 -11.60 -17.24
N GLY A 179 1.72 -11.03 -16.30
CA GLY A 179 3.12 -11.36 -16.07
C GLY A 179 4.13 -10.70 -17.01
N LEU A 180 3.70 -9.82 -17.92
CA LEU A 180 4.57 -9.01 -18.78
C LEU A 180 4.67 -7.56 -18.32
N MET A 181 5.73 -6.88 -18.74
CA MET A 181 6.03 -5.49 -18.43
C MET A 181 6.43 -4.72 -19.68
N PHE A 182 6.11 -3.43 -19.73
CA PHE A 182 6.43 -2.60 -20.87
C PHE A 182 7.94 -2.35 -20.96
N ASN A 183 8.54 -2.85 -22.04
CA ASN A 183 9.92 -2.62 -22.37
C ASN A 183 10.05 -1.34 -23.22
N LEU A 184 10.68 -0.31 -22.63
CA LEU A 184 10.86 0.99 -23.29
C LEU A 184 11.70 0.90 -24.57
N LEU A 185 12.64 -0.04 -24.64
CA LEU A 185 13.55 -0.20 -25.77
C LEU A 185 12.86 -0.86 -26.96
N SER A 186 12.07 -1.92 -26.72
CA SER A 186 11.33 -2.62 -27.77
C SER A 186 9.94 -2.01 -28.05
N LYS A 187 9.47 -1.09 -27.19
CA LYS A 187 8.12 -0.51 -27.23
C LYS A 187 7.01 -1.56 -27.17
N SER A 188 7.23 -2.63 -26.42
CA SER A 188 6.31 -3.76 -26.32
C SER A 188 6.33 -4.38 -24.92
N CYS A 189 5.32 -5.16 -24.59
CA CYS A 189 5.32 -5.97 -23.37
C CYS A 189 6.33 -7.13 -23.50
N ASP A 190 7.13 -7.34 -22.46
CA ASP A 190 8.23 -8.30 -22.41
C ASP A 190 8.35 -8.86 -20.98
N HIS A 191 9.15 -9.90 -20.80
CA HIS A 191 9.37 -10.52 -19.49
C HIS A 191 10.19 -9.62 -18.57
N HIS A 192 9.95 -9.72 -17.27
CA HIS A 192 10.60 -8.92 -16.22
C HIS A 192 12.13 -8.83 -16.35
N GLY A 193 12.80 -9.92 -16.72
CA GLY A 193 14.26 -9.95 -16.88
C GLY A 193 14.80 -9.13 -18.06
N ASN A 194 13.95 -8.77 -19.02
CA ASN A 194 14.29 -7.99 -20.21
C ASN A 194 13.89 -6.51 -20.06
N VAL A 195 13.18 -6.16 -18.98
CA VAL A 195 12.63 -4.82 -18.76
C VAL A 195 13.37 -4.14 -17.62
N ASN A 196 13.91 -2.96 -17.87
CA ASN A 196 14.39 -2.08 -16.80
C ASN A 196 13.22 -1.31 -16.19
N CYS A 197 12.40 -2.02 -15.42
CA CYS A 197 11.41 -1.43 -14.53
C CYS A 197 12.17 -0.85 -13.33
N LEU A 198 12.71 0.37 -13.48
CA LEU A 198 13.49 1.00 -12.42
C LEU A 198 12.60 1.25 -11.21
N ASN A 199 12.94 0.62 -10.08
CA ASN A 199 12.32 0.78 -8.74
C ASN A 199 12.43 2.21 -8.15
N ASN A 200 12.63 3.23 -8.98
CA ASN A 200 12.72 4.63 -8.60
C ASN A 200 12.08 5.51 -9.69
N TYR A 201 10.77 5.69 -9.54
CA TYR A 201 9.82 6.46 -10.36
C TYR A 201 10.38 7.76 -10.96
N SER A 202 11.04 7.70 -12.12
CA SER A 202 11.57 8.89 -12.76
C SER A 202 11.62 8.83 -14.29
N TYR A 203 10.63 8.19 -14.92
CA TYR A 203 10.30 8.56 -16.29
C TYR A 203 9.49 9.85 -16.23
N SER A 204 10.18 10.98 -16.41
CA SER A 204 9.47 12.25 -16.57
C SER A 204 9.06 12.41 -18.03
N PHE A 205 7.76 12.57 -18.28
CA PHE A 205 7.25 12.90 -19.61
C PHE A 205 7.84 14.21 -20.18
N SER A 206 8.38 15.08 -19.31
CA SER A 206 9.16 16.25 -19.72
C SER A 206 10.43 15.92 -20.52
N GLN A 207 10.92 14.68 -20.47
CA GLN A 207 12.06 14.25 -21.29
C GLN A 207 11.66 13.95 -22.74
N PHE A 208 10.36 13.79 -22.99
CA PHE A 208 9.80 13.44 -24.31
C PHE A 208 9.01 14.60 -24.93
N SER A 209 8.82 15.71 -24.20
CA SER A 209 8.24 16.94 -24.72
C SER A 209 9.27 17.67 -25.58
N GLY A 210 8.94 17.89 -26.86
CA GLY A 210 9.68 18.74 -27.78
C GLY A 210 9.21 20.18 -27.74
#